data_AF-A0A396HBZ7-F1
#
_entry.id   AF-A0A396HBZ7-F1
#
_cell.length_a   1.000
_cell.length_b   1.000
_cell.length_c   1.000
_cell.angle_alpha   90.00
_cell.angle_beta   90.00
_cell.angle_gamma   90.00
#
_symmetry.space_group_name_H-M   'P 1'
#
loop_
_entity.id
_entity.type
_entity.pdbx_description
1 polymer ?
#
loop_
_entity_poly.entity_id
_entity_poly.type
_entity_poly.pdbx_seq_one_letter_code
_entity_poly.pdbx_strand_id
1 'polypeptide(L)'
;MNTQIYQPLLFLIPFFQISNTLFLLVGNITWPQDSSHPIINYVPSDSIPLIVAESNENFNLLCSNFCEVEKKQHLIPSLEISNEKASIISLQVTFFPNHGFCIGITTHHAAVDGKSSTLFMKAWSYFCSNLEKNTPSLSLPQHLTPFFDRSIIRDPVGINEIYSKGWLNFGGETNNRSLKVWEIISATKGETIKGSPRFEVYSFDFGWGKPKKVDVTSIDKTGAFSLSENRNNDGGV
;
A
#
# COMPACT_ATOMS: atom_id res chain seq x y z
N MET A 1 -32.04 -13.01 6.48
CA MET A 1 -31.31 -12.75 5.21
C MET A 1 -29.99 -12.10 5.58
N ASN A 2 -28.87 -12.76 5.29
CA ASN A 2 -27.53 -12.38 5.76
C ASN A 2 -27.04 -11.07 5.13
N THR A 3 -27.11 -9.98 5.90
CA THR A 3 -26.49 -8.68 5.60
C THR A 3 -24.97 -8.73 5.54
N GLN A 4 -24.33 -9.81 6.00
CA GLN A 4 -22.87 -9.99 5.98
C GLN A 4 -22.27 -10.21 4.58
N ILE A 5 -23.06 -10.71 3.60
CA ILE A 5 -22.53 -11.03 2.25
C ILE A 5 -22.47 -9.79 1.33
N TYR A 6 -23.24 -8.73 1.61
CA TYR A 6 -23.26 -7.51 0.78
C TYR A 6 -22.19 -6.46 1.15
N GLN A 7 -21.66 -6.50 2.38
CA GLN A 7 -20.59 -5.59 2.78
C GLN A 7 -19.28 -5.71 1.97
N PRO A 8 -18.77 -6.91 1.62
CA PRO A 8 -17.59 -7.08 0.76
C PRO A 8 -17.66 -6.27 -0.55
N LEU A 9 -18.85 -6.22 -1.18
CA LEU A 9 -19.06 -5.54 -2.47
C LEU A 9 -19.07 -4.02 -2.34
N LEU A 10 -19.47 -3.47 -1.18
CA LEU A 10 -19.42 -2.04 -0.91
C LEU A 10 -17.99 -1.49 -0.84
N PHE A 11 -16.99 -2.31 -0.46
CA PHE A 11 -15.58 -1.90 -0.47
C PHE A 11 -14.99 -1.78 -1.89
N LEU A 12 -15.56 -2.51 -2.84
CA LEU A 12 -15.04 -2.63 -4.21
C LEU A 12 -15.40 -1.44 -5.10
N ILE A 13 -16.63 -0.94 -5.00
CA ILE A 13 -17.13 0.16 -5.82
C ILE A 13 -16.24 1.42 -5.73
N PRO A 14 -15.90 1.96 -4.54
CA PRO A 14 -15.03 3.12 -4.44
C PRO A 14 -13.60 2.79 -4.89
N PHE A 15 -13.17 1.54 -4.72
CA PHE A 15 -11.85 1.09 -5.17
C PHE A 15 -11.69 1.19 -6.70
N PHE A 16 -12.71 0.78 -7.47
CA PHE A 16 -12.71 0.94 -8.94
C PHE A 16 -12.68 2.41 -9.39
N GLN A 17 -13.27 3.32 -8.61
CA GLN A 17 -13.22 4.74 -8.94
C GLN A 17 -11.84 5.35 -8.66
N ILE A 18 -11.18 4.87 -7.61
CA ILE A 18 -9.81 5.24 -7.27
C ILE A 18 -8.84 4.75 -8.33
N SER A 19 -8.99 3.52 -8.85
CA SER A 19 -8.09 3.01 -9.88
C SER A 19 -8.06 3.88 -11.13
N ASN A 20 -9.17 4.54 -11.46
CA ASN A 20 -9.22 5.49 -12.58
C ASN A 20 -8.43 6.79 -12.32
N THR A 21 -8.17 7.13 -11.05
CA THR A 21 -7.44 8.34 -10.67
C THR A 21 -6.00 8.05 -10.23
N LEU A 22 -5.75 6.88 -9.65
CA LEU A 22 -4.47 6.39 -9.14
C LEU A 22 -4.00 5.15 -9.93
N PHE A 23 -4.12 5.18 -11.25
CA PHE A 23 -3.84 4.05 -12.14
C PHE A 23 -2.41 3.48 -11.99
N LEU A 24 -1.43 4.32 -11.62
CA LEU A 24 -0.06 3.85 -11.35
C LEU A 24 0.02 2.86 -10.17
N LEU A 25 -0.92 2.88 -9.23
CA LEU A 25 -0.97 1.87 -8.16
C LEU A 25 -1.49 0.52 -8.64
N VAL A 26 -2.28 0.51 -9.72
CA VAL A 26 -2.81 -0.71 -10.35
C VAL A 26 -1.83 -1.29 -11.37
N GLY A 27 -0.89 -0.48 -11.82
CA GLY A 27 0.20 -0.92 -12.69
C GLY A 27 1.21 -1.83 -12.00
N ASN A 28 2.28 -2.11 -12.73
CA ASN A 28 3.33 -3.03 -12.33
C ASN A 28 4.70 -2.41 -12.60
N ILE A 29 5.66 -2.74 -11.75
CA ILE A 29 7.06 -2.42 -12.01
C ILE A 29 7.58 -3.44 -13.02
N THR A 30 8.23 -2.97 -14.07
CA THR A 30 8.93 -3.79 -15.07
C THR A 30 10.31 -3.20 -15.34
N TRP A 31 11.25 -4.01 -15.83
CA TRP A 31 12.55 -3.52 -16.28
C TRP A 31 12.85 -3.94 -17.73
N PRO A 32 12.35 -3.18 -18.72
CA PRO A 32 12.60 -3.45 -20.13
C PRO A 32 14.08 -3.43 -20.50
N GLN A 33 14.48 -4.24 -21.49
CA GLN A 33 15.89 -4.36 -21.91
C GLN A 33 16.44 -3.07 -22.51
N ASP A 34 15.60 -2.32 -23.21
CA ASP A 34 15.87 -1.01 -23.80
C ASP A 34 15.83 0.14 -22.78
N SER A 35 15.41 -0.14 -21.54
CA SER A 35 15.41 0.84 -20.45
C SER A 35 16.66 0.70 -19.58
N SER A 36 17.27 1.84 -19.22
CA SER A 36 18.39 1.90 -18.28
C SER A 36 17.96 1.70 -16.82
N HIS A 37 16.67 1.83 -16.52
CA HIS A 37 16.11 1.73 -15.16
C HIS A 37 14.73 1.06 -15.18
N PRO A 38 14.24 0.53 -14.05
CA PRO A 38 12.87 0.03 -13.95
C PRO A 38 11.85 1.16 -14.14
N ILE A 39 10.67 0.81 -14.64
CA ILE A 39 9.56 1.73 -14.87
C ILE A 39 8.28 1.17 -14.26
N ILE A 40 7.35 2.07 -13.93
CA ILE A 40 5.97 1.68 -13.61
C ILE A 40 5.19 1.70 -14.93
N ASN A 41 4.68 0.54 -15.33
CA ASN A 41 3.85 0.38 -16.50
C ASN A 41 2.42 0.04 -16.08
N TYR A 42 1.44 0.71 -16.67
CA TYR A 42 0.03 0.41 -16.49
C TYR A 42 -0.60 0.14 -17.85
N VAL A 43 -1.31 -0.99 -17.95
CA VAL A 43 -2.17 -1.27 -19.09
C VAL A 43 -3.63 -1.41 -18.61
N PRO A 44 -4.65 -1.07 -19.43
CA PRO A 44 -6.05 -1.11 -19.00
C PRO A 44 -6.57 -2.47 -18.51
N SER A 45 -5.89 -3.57 -18.85
CA SER A 45 -6.20 -4.92 -18.37
C SER A 45 -5.56 -5.26 -17.02
N ASP A 46 -4.68 -4.39 -16.50
CA ASP A 46 -4.08 -4.59 -15.18
C ASP A 46 -5.15 -4.49 -14.09
N SER A 47 -5.01 -5.34 -13.09
CA SER A 47 -5.86 -5.39 -11.91
C SER A 47 -4.98 -5.58 -10.67
N ILE A 48 -5.58 -5.35 -9.50
CA ILE A 48 -4.92 -5.65 -8.24
C ILE A 48 -5.42 -6.98 -7.68
N PRO A 49 -4.56 -7.77 -7.03
CA PRO A 49 -5.02 -8.89 -6.22
C PRO A 49 -5.86 -8.38 -5.06
N LEU A 50 -7.09 -8.90 -4.94
CA LEU A 50 -7.96 -8.68 -3.79
C LEU A 50 -8.35 -10.04 -3.20
N ILE A 51 -8.03 -10.22 -1.93
CA ILE A 51 -8.41 -11.40 -1.16
C ILE A 51 -9.57 -11.03 -0.23
N VAL A 52 -10.65 -11.81 -0.27
CA VAL A 52 -11.73 -11.72 0.71
C VAL A 52 -11.69 -12.97 1.57
N ALA A 53 -11.54 -12.79 2.88
CA ALA A 53 -11.36 -13.86 3.84
C ALA A 53 -12.23 -13.66 5.09
N GLU A 54 -12.39 -14.72 5.88
CA GLU A 54 -13.03 -14.70 7.20
C GLU A 54 -12.06 -15.29 8.22
N SER A 55 -12.03 -14.73 9.42
CA SER A 55 -11.21 -15.23 10.54
C SER A 55 -12.04 -15.29 11.81
N ASN A 56 -11.86 -16.39 12.56
CA ASN A 56 -12.45 -16.60 13.88
C ASN A 56 -11.47 -16.26 15.02
N GLU A 57 -10.31 -15.68 14.69
CA GLU A 57 -9.33 -15.22 15.67
C GLU A 57 -9.90 -14.11 16.56
N ASN A 58 -9.33 -13.93 17.75
CA ASN A 58 -9.81 -12.93 18.70
C ASN A 58 -9.49 -11.51 18.20
N PHE A 59 -10.49 -10.84 17.61
CA PHE A 59 -10.37 -9.48 17.06
C PHE A 59 -9.85 -8.45 18.07
N ASN A 60 -10.26 -8.54 19.33
CA ASN A 60 -9.82 -7.60 20.37
C ASN A 60 -8.35 -7.82 20.74
N LEU A 61 -7.89 -9.07 20.77
CA LEU A 61 -6.47 -9.39 20.95
C LEU A 61 -5.64 -8.85 19.80
N LEU A 62 -6.06 -9.07 18.55
CA LEU A 62 -5.38 -8.58 17.36
C LEU A 62 -5.29 -7.04 17.33
N CYS A 63 -6.32 -6.34 17.81
CA CYS A 63 -6.32 -4.88 17.93
C CYS A 63 -5.51 -4.35 19.13
N SER A 64 -5.01 -5.20 20.02
CA SER A 64 -4.27 -4.75 21.21
C SER A 64 -2.86 -4.26 20.84
N ASN A 65 -2.33 -3.34 21.65
CA ASN A 65 -0.98 -2.78 21.43
C ASN A 65 0.15 -3.78 21.67
N PHE A 66 -0.13 -4.89 22.36
CA PHE A 66 0.85 -5.93 22.69
C PHE A 66 0.70 -7.19 21.83
N CYS A 67 -0.14 -7.15 20.79
CA CYS A 67 -0.26 -8.27 19.88
C CYS A 67 0.99 -8.40 19.02
N GLU A 68 1.66 -9.53 19.17
CA GLU A 68 2.73 -10.02 18.30
C GLU A 68 2.34 -9.96 16.82
N VAL A 69 3.27 -9.54 15.97
CA VAL A 69 3.01 -9.34 14.52
C VAL A 69 2.85 -10.67 13.80
N GLU A 70 3.47 -11.73 14.28
CA GLU A 70 3.32 -13.10 13.80
C GLU A 70 1.83 -13.52 13.76
N LYS A 71 1.05 -13.10 14.77
CA LYS A 71 -0.39 -13.39 14.84
C LYS A 71 -1.20 -12.64 13.77
N LYS A 72 -0.65 -11.55 13.21
CA LYS A 72 -1.28 -10.71 12.18
C LYS A 72 -0.84 -11.08 10.76
N GLN A 73 0.12 -11.98 10.58
CA GLN A 73 0.65 -12.32 9.24
C GLN A 73 -0.44 -12.78 8.27
N HIS A 74 -1.41 -13.56 8.76
CA HIS A 74 -2.54 -14.04 7.94
C HIS A 74 -3.51 -12.93 7.47
N LEU A 75 -3.39 -11.71 8.00
CA LEU A 75 -4.20 -10.54 7.63
C LEU A 75 -3.53 -9.67 6.55
N ILE A 76 -2.27 -9.98 6.20
CA ILE A 76 -1.46 -9.17 5.30
C ILE A 76 -1.31 -9.93 3.98
N PRO A 77 -1.78 -9.39 2.85
CA PRO A 77 -1.63 -10.05 1.56
C PRO A 77 -0.17 -10.03 1.08
N SER A 78 0.24 -10.99 0.27
CA SER A 78 1.51 -10.93 -0.46
C SER A 78 1.37 -10.11 -1.76
N LEU A 79 2.49 -9.56 -2.23
CA LEU A 79 2.60 -9.03 -3.59
C LEU A 79 3.00 -10.17 -4.54
N GLU A 80 2.44 -10.15 -5.75
CA GLU A 80 2.90 -10.99 -6.84
C GLU A 80 4.18 -10.38 -7.44
N ILE A 81 5.31 -11.06 -7.26
CA ILE A 81 6.63 -10.60 -7.68
C ILE A 81 7.35 -11.73 -8.42
N SER A 82 7.78 -11.46 -9.65
CA SER A 82 8.68 -12.29 -10.46
C SER A 82 9.98 -11.54 -10.77
N ASN A 83 10.86 -12.14 -11.58
CA ASN A 83 12.07 -11.44 -12.04
C ASN A 83 11.73 -10.29 -12.99
N GLU A 84 10.66 -10.42 -13.77
CA GLU A 84 10.31 -9.54 -14.88
C GLU A 84 9.25 -8.50 -14.51
N LYS A 85 8.39 -8.83 -13.54
CA LYS A 85 7.22 -8.02 -13.18
C LYS A 85 6.98 -8.07 -11.67
N ALA A 86 6.66 -6.92 -11.07
CA ALA A 86 6.26 -6.82 -9.67
C ALA A 86 5.00 -5.97 -9.52
N SER A 87 3.99 -6.50 -8.84
CA SER A 87 2.78 -5.76 -8.49
C SER A 87 3.08 -4.64 -7.49
N ILE A 88 2.37 -3.53 -7.61
CA ILE A 88 2.59 -2.35 -6.76
C ILE A 88 1.77 -2.41 -5.48
N ILE A 89 0.55 -2.93 -5.53
CA ILE A 89 -0.34 -3.03 -4.37
C ILE A 89 -1.08 -4.38 -4.38
N SER A 90 -1.37 -4.89 -3.19
CA SER A 90 -2.24 -6.05 -2.97
C SER A 90 -3.11 -5.77 -1.75
N LEU A 91 -4.38 -6.19 -1.82
CA LEU A 91 -5.38 -5.93 -0.79
C LEU A 91 -5.97 -7.23 -0.24
N GLN A 92 -6.27 -7.20 1.06
CA GLN A 92 -7.06 -8.24 1.71
C GLN A 92 -8.11 -7.61 2.61
N VAL A 93 -9.34 -8.09 2.53
CA VAL A 93 -10.41 -7.77 3.47
C VAL A 93 -10.73 -9.03 4.26
N THR A 94 -10.49 -9.00 5.57
CA THR A 94 -10.76 -10.13 6.48
C THR A 94 -11.87 -9.80 7.46
N PHE A 95 -12.96 -10.56 7.40
CA PHE A 95 -14.11 -10.40 8.28
C PHE A 95 -13.93 -11.17 9.59
N PHE A 96 -14.38 -10.56 10.70
CA PHE A 96 -14.43 -11.16 12.03
C PHE A 96 -15.89 -11.14 12.51
N PRO A 97 -16.59 -12.28 12.48
CA PRO A 97 -18.02 -12.34 12.79
C PRO A 97 -18.35 -11.65 14.12
N ASN A 98 -19.33 -10.74 14.10
CA ASN A 98 -19.81 -9.95 15.25
C ASN A 98 -18.79 -8.97 15.87
N HIS A 99 -17.62 -8.76 15.26
CA HIS A 99 -16.57 -7.88 15.81
C HIS A 99 -16.15 -6.76 14.86
N GLY A 100 -16.06 -7.04 13.55
CA GLY A 100 -15.63 -6.06 12.55
C GLY A 100 -14.89 -6.69 11.38
N PHE A 101 -13.99 -5.94 10.75
CA PHE A 101 -13.13 -6.42 9.67
C PHE A 101 -11.74 -5.75 9.74
N CYS A 102 -10.77 -6.35 9.06
CA CYS A 102 -9.44 -5.82 8.85
C CYS A 102 -9.22 -5.60 7.35
N ILE A 103 -8.56 -4.48 6.98
CA ILE A 103 -8.05 -4.25 5.63
C ILE A 103 -6.54 -4.37 5.67
N GLY A 104 -6.01 -5.45 5.11
CA GLY A 104 -4.58 -5.64 4.87
C GLY A 104 -4.18 -4.98 3.55
N ILE A 105 -3.11 -4.19 3.58
CA ILE A 105 -2.56 -3.51 2.40
C ILE A 105 -1.07 -3.77 2.36
N THR A 106 -0.59 -4.30 1.24
CA THR A 106 0.84 -4.46 0.98
C THR A 106 1.20 -3.66 -0.26
N THR A 107 2.25 -2.84 -0.16
CA THR A 107 2.72 -1.98 -1.26
C THR A 107 4.21 -2.16 -1.55
N HIS A 108 4.59 -2.07 -2.82
CA HIS A 108 5.98 -2.09 -3.24
C HIS A 108 6.65 -0.71 -3.02
N HIS A 109 7.62 -0.62 -2.10
CA HIS A 109 8.22 0.65 -1.69
C HIS A 109 8.99 1.41 -2.79
N ALA A 110 9.46 0.73 -3.84
CA ALA A 110 10.05 1.42 -4.99
C ALA A 110 9.03 2.29 -5.76
N ALA A 111 7.74 1.99 -5.63
CA ALA A 111 6.65 2.75 -6.27
C ALA A 111 5.89 3.66 -5.27
N VAL A 112 5.86 3.29 -3.98
CA VAL A 112 4.99 3.93 -2.99
C VAL A 112 5.79 4.36 -1.76
N ASP A 113 5.85 5.68 -1.54
CA ASP A 113 6.34 6.27 -0.29
C ASP A 113 5.20 6.59 0.69
N GLY A 114 5.52 7.01 1.91
CA GLY A 114 4.50 7.29 2.93
C GLY A 114 3.49 8.39 2.54
N LYS A 115 3.91 9.38 1.75
CA LYS A 115 3.01 10.42 1.23
C LYS A 115 2.04 9.83 0.21
N SER A 116 2.53 9.01 -0.71
CA SER A 116 1.74 8.33 -1.73
C SER A 116 0.72 7.37 -1.10
N SER A 117 1.15 6.58 -0.11
CA SER A 117 0.26 5.71 0.68
C SER A 117 -0.84 6.51 1.38
N THR A 118 -0.47 7.62 2.03
CA THR A 118 -1.42 8.48 2.74
C THR A 118 -2.42 9.13 1.77
N LEU A 119 -1.94 9.60 0.61
CA LEU A 119 -2.79 10.18 -0.44
C LEU A 119 -3.81 9.15 -0.94
N PHE A 120 -3.38 7.91 -1.16
CA PHE A 120 -4.26 6.81 -1.53
C PHE A 120 -5.35 6.57 -0.46
N MET A 121 -4.99 6.50 0.82
CA MET A 121 -5.97 6.29 1.90
C MET A 121 -6.95 7.47 2.06
N LYS A 122 -6.48 8.71 1.90
CA LYS A 122 -7.33 9.91 1.91
C LYS A 122 -8.27 9.94 0.71
N ALA A 123 -7.79 9.58 -0.48
CA ALA A 123 -8.63 9.44 -1.66
C ALA A 123 -9.68 8.33 -1.47
N TRP A 124 -9.27 7.17 -0.92
CA TRP A 124 -10.18 6.05 -0.69
C TRP A 124 -11.29 6.38 0.30
N SER A 125 -10.94 6.93 1.45
CA SER A 125 -11.92 7.38 2.44
C SER A 125 -12.87 8.45 1.89
N TYR A 126 -12.36 9.39 1.08
CA TYR A 126 -13.18 10.38 0.39
C TYR A 126 -14.21 9.72 -0.55
N PHE A 127 -13.80 8.77 -1.38
CA PHE A 127 -14.74 8.08 -2.26
C PHE A 127 -15.79 7.30 -1.46
N CYS A 128 -15.37 6.51 -0.46
CA CYS A 128 -16.29 5.73 0.36
C CYS A 128 -17.35 6.61 1.06
N SER A 129 -16.92 7.71 1.68
CA SER A 129 -17.80 8.65 2.39
C SER A 129 -18.77 9.42 1.48
N ASN A 130 -18.59 9.39 0.16
CA ASN A 130 -19.45 10.11 -0.79
C ASN A 130 -20.23 9.19 -1.74
N LEU A 131 -20.13 7.85 -1.60
CA LEU A 131 -20.91 6.89 -2.39
C LEU A 131 -22.43 7.08 -2.23
N GLU A 132 -22.89 7.33 -1.00
CA GLU A 132 -24.34 7.43 -0.70
C GLU A 132 -24.98 8.71 -1.27
N LYS A 133 -24.19 9.70 -1.68
CA LYS A 133 -24.71 11.01 -2.11
C LYS A 133 -25.19 11.04 -3.57
N ASN A 134 -25.22 9.89 -4.27
CA ASN A 134 -25.72 9.75 -5.65
C ASN A 134 -25.16 10.80 -6.64
N THR A 135 -23.89 11.20 -6.47
CA THR A 135 -23.23 12.13 -7.40
C THR A 135 -22.62 11.36 -8.58
N PRO A 136 -23.11 11.55 -9.82
CA PRO A 136 -22.75 10.72 -10.97
C PRO A 136 -21.32 10.92 -11.53
N SER A 137 -20.56 11.88 -10.99
CA SER A 137 -19.15 12.10 -11.37
C SER A 137 -18.33 12.62 -10.19
N LEU A 138 -18.12 11.75 -9.21
CA LEU A 138 -17.25 12.10 -8.08
C LEU A 138 -15.79 12.15 -8.57
N SER A 139 -15.20 13.34 -8.57
CA SER A 139 -13.78 13.58 -8.80
C SER A 139 -13.06 13.85 -7.48
N LEU A 140 -11.74 13.61 -7.45
CA LEU A 140 -10.93 13.97 -6.29
C LEU A 140 -10.76 15.49 -6.19
N PRO A 141 -10.85 16.06 -4.98
CA PRO A 141 -10.42 17.43 -4.71
C PRO A 141 -8.96 17.62 -5.11
N GLN A 142 -8.58 18.83 -5.53
CA GLN A 142 -7.23 19.13 -6.03
C GLN A 142 -6.09 18.69 -5.09
N HIS A 143 -6.28 18.79 -3.77
CA HIS A 143 -5.27 18.38 -2.79
C HIS A 143 -5.12 16.86 -2.63
N LEU A 144 -6.08 16.07 -3.14
CA LEU A 144 -6.04 14.60 -3.20
C LEU A 144 -5.66 14.08 -4.59
N THR A 145 -5.65 14.95 -5.60
CA THR A 145 -5.31 14.57 -6.97
C THR A 145 -3.81 14.35 -7.11
N PRO A 146 -3.37 13.15 -7.54
CA PRO A 146 -1.95 12.86 -7.75
C PRO A 146 -1.37 13.66 -8.91
N PHE A 147 -0.09 14.00 -8.82
CA PHE A 147 0.68 14.64 -9.88
C PHE A 147 1.65 13.64 -10.51
N PHE A 148 1.43 13.31 -11.78
CA PHE A 148 2.15 12.22 -12.47
C PHE A 148 3.26 12.68 -13.42
N ASP A 149 3.33 13.96 -13.78
CA ASP A 149 4.38 14.45 -14.67
C ASP A 149 5.74 14.37 -13.97
N ARG A 150 6.58 13.44 -14.42
CA ARG A 150 7.92 13.22 -13.86
C ARG A 150 8.99 14.09 -14.53
N SER A 151 8.67 14.82 -15.60
CA SER A 151 9.63 15.70 -16.28
C SER A 151 10.14 16.84 -15.39
N ILE A 152 9.39 17.19 -14.34
CA ILE A 152 9.79 18.20 -13.35
C ILE A 152 10.94 17.72 -12.45
N ILE A 153 11.18 16.41 -12.37
CA ILE A 153 12.23 15.84 -11.54
C ILE A 153 13.54 15.96 -12.30
N ARG A 154 14.44 16.80 -11.78
CA ARG A 154 15.79 16.96 -12.32
C ARG A 154 16.75 16.03 -11.57
N ASP A 155 17.53 15.26 -12.31
CA ASP A 155 18.58 14.40 -11.78
C ASP A 155 19.96 14.85 -12.29
N PRO A 156 20.48 16.00 -11.82
CA PRO A 156 21.75 16.54 -12.30
C PRO A 156 22.96 15.66 -11.93
N VAL A 157 22.82 14.78 -10.94
CA VAL A 157 23.89 13.91 -10.43
C VAL A 157 23.83 12.51 -11.05
N GLY A 158 22.76 12.19 -11.78
CA GLY A 158 22.57 10.86 -12.39
C GLY A 158 22.35 9.77 -11.34
N ILE A 159 21.68 10.11 -10.22
CA ILE A 159 21.39 9.19 -9.12
C ILE A 159 20.65 7.95 -9.64
N ASN A 160 19.69 8.13 -10.56
CA ASN A 160 18.95 7.00 -11.13
C ASN A 160 19.88 6.00 -11.83
N GLU A 161 20.83 6.49 -12.62
CA GLU A 161 21.80 5.65 -13.32
C GLU A 161 22.76 4.96 -12.35
N ILE A 162 23.21 5.67 -11.30
CA ILE A 162 24.08 5.11 -10.27
C ILE A 162 23.38 3.94 -9.54
N TYR A 163 22.15 4.12 -9.08
CA TYR A 163 21.39 3.07 -8.42
C TYR A 163 21.07 1.91 -9.36
N SER A 164 20.69 2.20 -10.61
CA SER A 164 20.39 1.17 -11.61
C SER A 164 21.62 0.32 -11.94
N LYS A 165 22.79 0.93 -12.12
CA LYS A 165 24.07 0.22 -12.29
C LYS A 165 24.43 -0.60 -11.05
N GLY A 166 24.21 -0.06 -9.86
CA GLY A 166 24.41 -0.78 -8.61
C GLY A 166 23.57 -2.05 -8.55
N TRP A 167 22.30 -1.96 -8.92
CA TRP A 167 21.37 -3.10 -8.96
C TRP A 167 21.73 -4.12 -10.05
N LEU A 168 22.08 -3.66 -11.26
CA LEU A 168 22.52 -4.54 -12.37
C LEU A 168 23.75 -5.38 -12.03
N ASN A 169 24.59 -4.90 -11.11
CA ASN A 169 25.79 -5.61 -10.65
C ASN A 169 25.55 -6.41 -9.37
N PHE A 170 24.34 -6.36 -8.79
CA PHE A 170 24.00 -7.03 -7.55
C PHE A 170 23.72 -8.52 -7.78
N GLY A 171 24.19 -9.41 -6.89
CA GLY A 171 23.90 -10.85 -6.97
C GLY A 171 24.83 -11.69 -7.85
N GLY A 172 25.87 -11.09 -8.44
CA GLY A 172 26.97 -11.80 -9.12
C GLY A 172 26.72 -12.18 -10.58
N GLU A 173 25.48 -12.12 -11.06
CA GLU A 173 25.16 -12.21 -12.49
C GLU A 173 25.41 -10.87 -13.17
N THR A 174 25.95 -10.88 -14.39
CA THR A 174 26.06 -9.67 -15.20
C THR A 174 24.67 -9.28 -15.72
N ASN A 175 24.27 -8.01 -15.52
CA ASN A 175 22.97 -7.46 -15.92
C ASN A 175 21.75 -8.00 -15.13
N ASN A 176 21.85 -8.05 -13.80
CA ASN A 176 20.72 -8.43 -12.96
C ASN A 176 19.57 -7.40 -13.05
N ARG A 177 18.51 -7.77 -13.78
CA ARG A 177 17.27 -6.99 -13.90
C ARG A 177 16.12 -7.57 -13.06
N SER A 178 16.42 -8.49 -12.15
CA SER A 178 15.39 -9.13 -11.33
C SER A 178 14.70 -8.13 -10.42
N LEU A 179 13.37 -8.20 -10.40
CA LEU A 179 12.50 -7.45 -9.50
C LEU A 179 12.18 -8.19 -8.19
N LYS A 180 12.81 -9.34 -7.92
CA LYS A 180 12.69 -10.05 -6.64
C LYS A 180 13.47 -9.36 -5.52
N VAL A 181 12.92 -8.26 -5.02
CA VAL A 181 13.56 -7.40 -4.00
C VAL A 181 13.74 -8.10 -2.64
N TRP A 182 12.85 -9.03 -2.25
CA TRP A 182 12.87 -9.59 -0.88
C TRP A 182 13.93 -10.65 -0.60
N GLU A 183 14.35 -11.41 -1.60
CA GLU A 183 15.52 -12.29 -1.47
C GLU A 183 16.82 -11.47 -1.29
N ILE A 184 16.80 -10.19 -1.73
CA ILE A 184 17.93 -9.26 -1.77
C ILE A 184 18.08 -8.42 -0.48
N ILE A 185 16.98 -7.84 0.04
CA ILE A 185 17.02 -7.01 1.26
C ILE A 185 17.29 -7.85 2.51
N SER A 186 16.86 -9.11 2.54
CA SER A 186 17.17 -10.05 3.62
C SER A 186 18.68 -10.28 3.82
N ALA A 187 19.50 -9.99 2.80
CA ALA A 187 20.95 -10.09 2.84
C ALA A 187 21.66 -8.79 3.31
N THR A 188 20.95 -7.66 3.41
CA THR A 188 21.51 -6.37 3.82
C THR A 188 20.95 -5.96 5.19
N LYS A 189 21.75 -6.17 6.24
CA LYS A 189 21.44 -5.66 7.59
C LYS A 189 21.60 -4.14 7.61
N GLY A 190 20.51 -3.41 7.87
CA GLY A 190 20.55 -1.97 8.11
C GLY A 190 19.31 -1.51 8.86
N GLU A 191 19.50 -0.81 9.98
CA GLU A 191 18.42 -0.20 10.75
C GLU A 191 18.06 1.15 10.11
N THR A 192 16.79 1.38 9.78
CA THR A 192 16.33 2.65 9.21
C THR A 192 15.12 3.18 9.96
N ILE A 193 15.20 4.39 10.52
CA ILE A 193 14.04 5.04 11.15
C ILE A 193 13.24 5.73 10.04
N LYS A 194 11.96 5.38 9.89
CA LYS A 194 11.06 6.00 8.91
C LYS A 194 9.75 6.37 9.60
N GLY A 195 9.47 7.66 9.76
CA GLY A 195 8.23 8.12 10.39
C GLY A 195 7.91 9.57 10.03
N SER A 196 6.63 9.90 9.99
CA SER A 196 6.14 11.28 9.89
C SER A 196 4.88 11.40 10.74
N PRO A 197 4.85 12.30 11.75
CA PRO A 197 3.69 12.49 12.61
C PRO A 197 2.51 13.19 11.91
N ARG A 198 2.56 13.37 10.58
CA ARG A 198 1.60 14.17 9.80
C ARG A 198 0.78 13.36 8.80
N PHE A 199 0.76 12.04 8.92
CA PHE A 199 -0.04 11.20 8.01
C PHE A 199 -1.49 11.06 8.43
N GLU A 200 -1.84 11.43 9.67
CA GLU A 200 -3.22 11.50 10.14
C GLU A 200 -3.99 10.17 9.99
N VAL A 201 -3.32 9.02 10.20
CA VAL A 201 -3.83 7.70 9.77
C VAL A 201 -5.11 7.25 10.48
N TYR A 202 -5.38 7.81 11.66
CA TYR A 202 -6.62 7.57 12.42
C TYR A 202 -7.74 8.55 12.07
N SER A 203 -7.46 9.59 11.25
CA SER A 203 -8.45 10.57 10.82
C SER A 203 -9.35 10.06 9.69
N PHE A 204 -8.92 9.05 8.94
CA PHE A 204 -9.62 8.54 7.78
C PHE A 204 -11.00 7.99 8.18
N ASP A 205 -12.06 8.57 7.61
CA ASP A 205 -13.42 8.09 7.78
C ASP A 205 -13.95 7.62 6.42
N PHE A 206 -14.25 6.34 6.32
CA PHE A 206 -14.71 5.71 5.09
C PHE A 206 -16.24 5.72 4.97
N GLY A 207 -16.95 6.42 5.87
CA GLY A 207 -18.41 6.44 5.92
C GLY A 207 -19.00 5.35 6.82
N TRP A 208 -18.24 4.29 7.12
CA TRP A 208 -18.52 3.31 8.18
C TRP A 208 -17.72 3.57 9.47
N GLY A 209 -17.13 4.75 9.60
CA GLY A 209 -16.36 5.17 10.77
C GLY A 209 -14.84 5.06 10.60
N LYS A 210 -14.15 5.48 11.66
CA LYS A 210 -12.69 5.57 11.72
C LYS A 210 -12.03 4.26 12.15
N PRO A 211 -10.78 3.98 11.73
CA PRO A 211 -10.04 2.80 12.16
C PRO A 211 -9.95 2.67 13.69
N LYS A 212 -10.18 1.44 14.19
CA LYS A 212 -9.95 1.11 15.61
C LYS A 212 -8.45 1.01 15.93
N LYS A 213 -7.67 0.47 14.99
CA LYS A 213 -6.23 0.22 15.08
C LYS A 213 -5.62 0.34 13.67
N VAL A 214 -4.45 0.96 13.58
CA VAL A 214 -3.60 1.00 12.38
C VAL A 214 -2.22 0.51 12.79
N ASP A 215 -1.66 -0.43 12.03
CA ASP A 215 -0.32 -0.98 12.22
C ASP A 215 0.45 -0.93 10.89
N VAL A 216 1.74 -0.61 10.96
CA VAL A 216 2.66 -0.68 9.82
C VAL A 216 3.62 -1.83 10.07
N THR A 217 3.45 -2.94 9.36
CA THR A 217 4.11 -4.23 9.69
C THR A 217 5.39 -4.51 8.89
N SER A 218 5.78 -3.61 7.97
CA SER A 218 7.04 -3.73 7.20
C SER A 218 8.31 -3.50 8.03
N ILE A 219 8.13 -2.98 9.24
CA ILE A 219 9.12 -2.72 10.29
C ILE A 219 9.92 -3.97 10.64
N ASP A 220 9.24 -5.09 10.93
CA ASP A 220 9.90 -6.26 11.51
C ASP A 220 10.84 -6.96 10.54
N LYS A 221 10.53 -6.93 9.24
CA LYS A 221 11.36 -7.55 8.19
C LYS A 221 12.56 -6.69 7.78
N THR A 222 12.49 -5.37 8.04
CA THR A 222 13.52 -4.41 7.62
C THR A 222 14.32 -3.84 8.79
N GLY A 223 13.99 -4.19 10.03
CA GLY A 223 14.56 -3.58 11.23
C GLY A 223 14.27 -2.08 11.33
N ALA A 224 13.22 -1.60 10.64
CA ALA A 224 12.84 -0.21 10.63
C ALA A 224 11.85 0.09 11.75
N PHE A 225 11.86 1.30 12.33
CA PHE A 225 10.82 1.72 13.28
C PHE A 225 9.85 2.68 12.59
N SER A 226 8.55 2.46 12.75
CA SER A 226 7.48 3.40 12.35
C SER A 226 6.83 3.97 13.60
N LEU A 227 6.61 5.27 13.58
CA LEU A 227 5.92 5.99 14.63
C LEU A 227 4.78 6.77 14.00
N SER A 228 3.59 6.63 14.59
CA SER A 228 2.36 7.30 14.17
C SER A 228 1.68 7.91 15.37
N GLU A 229 0.90 8.96 15.15
CA GLU A 229 0.04 9.55 16.17
C GLU A 229 -0.89 8.51 16.83
N ASN A 230 -1.24 8.78 18.09
CA ASN A 230 -2.27 8.04 18.80
C ASN A 230 -3.67 8.34 18.24
N ARG A 231 -4.58 7.36 18.31
CA ARG A 231 -5.97 7.47 17.88
C ARG A 231 -6.71 8.69 18.49
N ASN A 232 -6.37 9.04 19.73
CA ASN A 232 -7.03 10.13 20.46
C ASN A 232 -6.44 11.52 20.15
N ASN A 233 -5.42 11.58 19.27
CA ASN A 233 -4.77 12.81 18.84
C ASN A 233 -4.26 13.68 20.00
N ASP A 234 -3.89 13.05 21.11
CA ASP A 234 -3.43 13.65 22.36
C ASP A 234 -1.93 13.98 22.35
N GLY A 235 -1.28 13.93 21.18
CA GLY A 235 0.14 14.23 21.03
C GLY A 235 1.00 13.13 21.63
N GLY A 236 1.10 12.01 20.94
CA GLY A 236 1.99 10.91 21.30
C GLY A 236 2.72 10.40 20.06
N VAL A 237 4.03 10.26 20.21
CA VAL A 237 4.86 9.33 19.45
C VAL A 237 5.03 8.09 20.31
#